data_AF-A0AAV6GIK6-F1
#
_entry.id   AF-A0AAV6GIK6-F1
#
_cell.length_a   1.000
_cell.length_b   1.000
_cell.length_c   1.000
_cell.angle_alpha   90.00
_cell.angle_beta   90.00
_cell.angle_gamma   90.00
#
_symmetry.space_group_name_H-M   'P 1'
#
loop_
_entity.id
_entity.type
_entity.pdbx_description
1 polymer ?
#
loop_
_entity_poly.entity_id
_entity_poly.type
_entity_poly.pdbx_seq_one_letter_code
_entity_poly.pdbx_strand_id
1 'polypeptide(L)'
;MRNRRRIQRKGPCIVFNKNNGVTRAFRNILGITLQNVNKLDLLKLAPGGHIGRFCIWTESAFRMLDGLYGTWRKASSRNVDYK
;
A
#
# COMPACT_ATOMS: atom_id res chain seq x y z
N MET A 1 25.69 19.97 -5.96
CA MET A 1 25.62 18.51 -6.25
C MET A 1 24.86 17.83 -5.10
N ARG A 2 23.69 17.18 -5.31
CA ARG A 2 22.81 16.64 -4.22
C ARG A 2 22.17 15.26 -4.54
N ASN A 3 22.82 14.41 -5.34
CA ASN A 3 22.41 13.01 -5.64
C ASN A 3 20.92 12.76 -6.02
N ARG A 4 20.24 13.73 -6.67
CA ARG A 4 18.85 13.62 -7.16
C ARG A 4 18.77 13.91 -8.67
N ARG A 5 19.53 13.16 -9.47
CA ARG A 5 19.68 13.41 -10.92
C ARG A 5 18.53 12.84 -11.77
N ARG A 6 17.95 11.69 -11.37
CA ARG A 6 16.93 10.98 -12.16
C ARG A 6 15.56 11.10 -11.51
N ILE A 7 14.54 11.35 -12.32
CA ILE A 7 13.13 11.43 -11.92
C ILE A 7 12.37 10.33 -12.66
N GLN A 8 11.45 9.67 -11.98
CA GLN A 8 10.60 8.61 -12.56
C GLN A 8 9.15 8.84 -12.13
N ARG A 9 8.22 8.53 -13.04
CA ARG A 9 6.78 8.55 -12.73
C ARG A 9 6.45 7.41 -11.77
N LYS A 10 5.47 7.63 -10.89
CA LYS A 10 4.95 6.60 -10.00
C LYS A 10 3.99 5.72 -10.77
N GLY A 11 4.26 4.43 -10.80
CA GLY A 11 3.40 3.40 -11.37
C GLY A 11 2.44 2.83 -10.34
N PRO A 12 1.93 1.60 -10.57
CA PRO A 12 0.97 0.97 -9.67
C PRO A 12 1.54 0.70 -8.28
N CYS A 13 0.64 0.69 -7.30
CA CYS A 13 0.92 0.22 -5.95
C CYS A 13 0.37 -1.20 -5.78
N ILE A 14 1.21 -2.15 -5.40
CA ILE A 14 0.78 -3.53 -5.11
C ILE A 14 0.70 -3.69 -3.59
N VAL A 15 -0.49 -4.04 -3.10
CA VAL A 15 -0.74 -4.26 -1.67
C VAL A 15 -0.85 -5.74 -1.36
N PHE A 16 0.01 -6.21 -0.47
CA PHE A 16 0.10 -7.59 -0.04
C PHE A 16 0.00 -7.72 1.48
N ASN A 17 -0.38 -8.90 1.96
CA ASN A 17 -0.42 -9.19 3.38
C ASN A 17 0.89 -9.86 3.84
N LYS A 18 1.19 -11.02 3.27
CA LYS A 18 2.39 -11.81 3.59
C LYS A 18 3.44 -11.68 2.50
N ASN A 19 4.70 -11.52 2.92
CA ASN A 19 5.82 -11.44 1.98
C ASN A 19 6.36 -12.84 1.65
N ASN A 20 5.70 -13.53 0.72
CA ASN A 20 6.14 -14.84 0.23
C ASN A 20 7.01 -14.69 -1.04
N GLY A 21 7.98 -13.77 -1.00
CA GLY A 21 8.84 -13.48 -2.16
C GLY A 21 8.31 -12.39 -3.12
N VAL A 22 7.12 -11.86 -2.86
CA VAL A 22 6.51 -10.74 -3.63
C VAL A 22 7.47 -9.55 -3.70
N THR A 23 8.17 -9.23 -2.61
CA THR A 23 9.12 -8.12 -2.64
C THR A 23 10.31 -8.35 -3.57
N ARG A 24 10.79 -9.59 -3.69
CA ARG A 24 11.92 -9.91 -4.58
C ARG A 24 11.48 -9.94 -6.04
N ALA A 25 10.28 -10.43 -6.32
CA ALA A 25 9.74 -10.52 -7.67
C ALA A 25 9.50 -9.13 -8.30
N PHE A 26 8.92 -8.20 -7.56
CA PHE A 26 8.46 -6.92 -8.13
C PHE A 26 9.41 -5.73 -7.92
N ARG A 27 10.45 -5.85 -7.08
CA ARG A 27 11.34 -4.71 -6.76
C ARG A 27 12.14 -4.16 -7.95
N ASN A 28 12.38 -4.96 -8.98
CA ASN A 28 13.21 -4.55 -10.12
C ASN A 28 12.40 -3.89 -11.24
N ILE A 29 11.07 -3.85 -11.13
CA ILE A 29 10.22 -3.21 -12.12
C ILE A 29 10.12 -1.72 -11.79
N LEU A 30 10.46 -0.88 -12.77
CA LEU A 30 10.47 0.58 -12.61
C LEU A 30 9.08 1.13 -12.29
N GLY A 31 9.01 2.08 -11.35
CA GLY A 31 7.78 2.78 -10.99
C GLY A 31 6.81 1.99 -10.08
N ILE A 32 6.98 0.68 -9.92
CA ILE A 32 6.15 -0.13 -9.01
C ILE A 32 6.52 0.18 -7.57
N THR A 33 5.51 0.26 -6.71
CA THR A 33 5.72 0.31 -5.25
C THR A 33 4.97 -0.82 -4.57
N LEU A 34 5.60 -1.38 -3.56
CA LEU A 34 5.05 -2.45 -2.75
C LEU A 34 4.65 -1.94 -1.37
N GLN A 35 3.48 -2.37 -0.90
CA GLN A 35 2.96 -2.00 0.41
C GLN A 35 2.40 -3.21 1.16
N ASN A 36 2.65 -3.24 2.47
CA ASN A 36 2.00 -4.19 3.34
C ASN A 36 0.66 -3.62 3.82
N VAL A 37 -0.40 -4.42 3.78
CA VAL A 37 -1.74 -4.03 4.26
C VAL A 37 -1.75 -3.55 5.71
N ASN A 38 -0.87 -4.10 6.57
CA ASN A 38 -0.77 -3.69 7.97
C ASN A 38 -0.07 -2.34 8.16
N LYS A 39 0.65 -1.86 7.14
CA LYS A 39 1.50 -0.66 7.19
C LYS A 39 1.29 0.15 5.90
N LEU A 40 0.07 0.62 5.71
CA LEU A 40 -0.28 1.48 4.59
C LEU A 40 0.25 2.90 4.85
N ASP A 41 1.19 3.32 4.00
CA ASP A 41 1.80 4.65 4.06
C ASP A 41 1.08 5.60 3.09
N LEU A 42 0.62 6.73 3.64
CA LEU A 42 -0.07 7.79 2.91
C LEU A 42 0.80 8.38 1.79
N LEU A 43 2.12 8.53 2.00
CA LEU A 43 3.02 9.10 1.00
C LEU A 43 3.12 8.25 -0.27
N LYS A 44 2.86 6.94 -0.12
CA LYS A 44 2.82 6.02 -1.25
C LYS A 44 1.41 5.89 -1.81
N LEU A 45 0.35 5.99 -1.01
CA LEU A 45 -1.02 5.96 -1.54
C LEU A 45 -1.39 7.23 -2.30
N ALA A 46 -1.01 8.39 -1.78
CA ALA A 46 -1.25 9.71 -2.35
C ALA A 46 0.07 10.47 -2.58
N PRO A 47 0.91 10.05 -3.56
CA PRO A 47 2.16 10.72 -3.84
C PRO A 47 1.91 12.15 -4.31
N GLY A 48 2.56 13.11 -3.65
CA GLY A 48 2.35 14.53 -3.94
C GLY A 48 1.00 15.09 -3.45
N GLY A 49 0.26 14.35 -2.63
CA GLY A 49 -1.04 14.78 -2.11
C GLY A 49 -2.23 14.55 -3.05
N HIS A 50 -2.01 13.93 -4.22
CA HIS A 50 -3.07 13.56 -5.15
C HIS A 50 -3.65 12.17 -4.83
N ILE A 51 -4.97 12.09 -4.74
CA ILE A 51 -5.72 10.84 -4.54
C ILE A 51 -5.87 10.12 -5.90
N GLY A 52 -6.18 8.82 -5.90
CA GLY A 52 -6.49 8.06 -7.12
C GLY A 52 -5.30 7.31 -7.70
N ARG A 53 -4.35 6.88 -6.86
CA ARG A 53 -3.27 6.02 -7.32
C ARG A 53 -3.80 4.63 -7.67
N PHE A 54 -3.39 4.10 -8.82
CA PHE A 54 -3.76 2.75 -9.25
C PHE A 54 -3.19 1.70 -8.27
N CYS A 55 -4.08 1.02 -7.55
CA CYS A 55 -3.74 0.04 -6.51
C CYS A 55 -4.22 -1.36 -6.91
N ILE A 56 -3.31 -2.33 -6.87
CA ILE A 56 -3.57 -3.74 -7.13
C ILE A 56 -3.50 -4.48 -5.80
N TRP A 57 -4.57 -5.20 -5.46
CA TRP A 57 -4.72 -5.86 -4.19
C TRP A 57 -4.62 -7.38 -4.36
N THR A 58 -3.89 -8.03 -3.46
CA THR A 58 -4.02 -9.47 -3.28
C THR A 58 -5.28 -9.78 -2.50
N GLU A 59 -5.93 -10.91 -2.77
CA GLU A 59 -7.17 -11.32 -2.09
C GLU A 59 -7.03 -11.29 -0.56
N SER A 60 -5.93 -11.85 -0.04
CA SER A 60 -5.64 -11.87 1.40
C SER A 60 -5.43 -10.49 2.01
N ALA A 61 -4.93 -9.52 1.24
CA ALA A 61 -4.82 -8.14 1.70
C ALA A 61 -6.20 -7.49 1.73
N PHE A 62 -7.03 -7.73 0.71
CA PHE A 62 -8.36 -7.15 0.62
C PHE A 62 -9.25 -7.60 1.78
N ARG A 63 -9.29 -8.91 2.07
CA ARG A 63 -10.07 -9.45 3.22
C ARG A 63 -9.60 -8.91 4.58
N MET A 64 -8.34 -8.51 4.70
CA MET A 64 -7.78 -8.02 5.95
C MET A 64 -8.14 -6.55 6.24
N LEU A 65 -8.54 -5.79 5.22
CA LEU A 65 -8.95 -4.39 5.39
C LEU A 65 -10.15 -4.26 6.32
N ASP A 66 -11.14 -5.15 6.19
CA ASP A 66 -12.32 -5.17 7.07
C ASP A 66 -11.94 -5.34 8.55
N GLY A 67 -10.88 -6.10 8.84
CA GLY A 67 -10.39 -6.28 10.20
C GLY A 67 -9.58 -5.08 10.72
N LEU A 68 -8.88 -4.38 9.83
CA LEU A 68 -8.00 -3.25 10.13
C LEU A 68 -8.76 -1.94 10.32
N TYR A 69 -9.75 -1.69 9.48
CA TYR A 69 -10.51 -0.44 9.48
C TYR A 69 -11.93 -0.61 9.98
N GLY A 70 -12.46 -1.85 10.01
CA GLY A 70 -13.84 -2.09 10.36
C GLY A 70 -14.79 -1.67 9.25
N THR A 71 -16.06 -1.54 9.63
CA THR A 71 -17.13 -0.99 8.79
C THR A 71 -17.90 0.02 9.64
N TRP A 72 -18.75 0.84 9.03
CA TRP A 72 -19.64 1.74 9.77
C TRP A 72 -20.49 1.05 10.85
N ARG A 73 -20.74 -0.26 10.73
CA ARG A 73 -21.53 -1.03 11.70
C ARG A 73 -20.68 -1.77 12.74
N LYS A 74 -19.39 -2.00 12.47
CA LYS A 74 -18.51 -2.84 13.28
C LYS A 74 -17.15 -2.18 13.41
N ALA A 75 -16.77 -1.86 14.65
CA ALA A 75 -15.46 -1.29 14.97
C ALA A 75 -14.31 -2.18 14.49
N SER A 76 -13.15 -1.58 14.26
CA SER A 76 -11.98 -2.31 13.83
C SER A 76 -11.53 -3.32 14.90
N SER A 77 -11.12 -4.51 14.47
CA SER A 77 -10.67 -5.56 15.39
C SER A 77 -9.23 -5.36 15.87
N ARG A 78 -8.44 -4.60 15.10
CA ARG A 78 -6.97 -4.55 15.22
C ARG A 78 -6.46 -3.21 15.73
N ASN A 79 -7.14 -2.11 15.38
CA ASN A 79 -6.79 -0.77 15.85
C ASN A 79 -7.76 -0.38 16.96
N VAL A 80 -7.21 -0.16 18.17
CA VAL A 80 -7.97 0.31 19.32
C VAL A 80 -8.45 1.74 19.05
N ASP A 81 -9.68 2.05 19.45
CA ASP A 81 -10.34 3.36 19.27
C ASP A 81 -10.43 3.85 17.82
N TYR A 82 -10.43 2.92 16.86
CA TYR A 82 -10.66 3.20 15.44
C TYR A 82 -12.09 2.83 15.03
N LYS A 83 -12.88 3.81 14.58
CA LYS A 83 -14.27 3.68 14.12
C LYS A 83 -14.41 3.98 12.64
#